data_AF-A0A7W7CN96-F1
#
_entry.id   AF-A0A7W7CN96-F1
#
_cell.length_a   1.000
_cell.length_b   1.000
_cell.length_c   1.000
_cell.angle_alpha   90.00
_cell.angle_beta   90.00
_cell.angle_gamma   90.00
#
_symmetry.space_group_name_H-M   'P 1'
#
loop_
_entity.id
_entity.type
_entity.pdbx_description
1 polymer ?
#
loop_
_entity_poly.entity_id
_entity_poly.type
_entity_poly.pdbx_seq_one_letter_code
_entity_poly.pdbx_strand_id
1 'polypeptide(L)'
;MLPLPPEATALLAGLGAPRRLVAHLRLVHDVAASIVDWLGDNHPELVVDREAVLFGAATHDIGKTVHVEELSAPGTRHEAAGHRLLLSRGVPERLARFAGTHGSWSAEGVELEDLLVSLADKVWKAQRVDDLERLIVDRLARASGREPWEVFLGLDDRLTALGDEADERLAFQNNHPIRR
;
A
#
# COMPACT_ATOMS: atom_id res chain seq x y z
N MET A 1 2.98 -13.50 4.94
CA MET A 1 4.03 -12.85 4.14
C MET A 1 4.28 -13.54 2.80
N LEU A 2 3.46 -13.16 1.83
CA LEU A 2 3.62 -13.44 0.41
C LEU A 2 4.95 -12.90 -0.14
N PRO A 3 5.47 -13.51 -1.21
CA PRO A 3 6.59 -12.94 -1.98
C PRO A 3 6.11 -11.71 -2.76
N LEU A 4 7.01 -10.73 -2.93
CA LEU A 4 6.73 -9.57 -3.79
C LEU A 4 6.54 -10.01 -5.26
N PRO A 5 5.81 -9.23 -6.08
CA PRO A 5 5.73 -9.46 -7.52
C PRO A 5 7.14 -9.55 -8.13
N PRO A 6 7.39 -10.46 -9.10
CA PRO A 6 8.71 -10.62 -9.71
C PRO A 6 9.28 -9.32 -10.28
N GLU A 7 8.44 -8.49 -10.91
CA GLU A 7 8.82 -7.20 -11.48
C GLU A 7 9.27 -6.20 -10.40
N ALA A 8 8.51 -6.07 -9.30
CA ALA A 8 8.89 -5.24 -8.16
C ALA A 8 10.20 -5.73 -7.52
N THR A 9 10.38 -7.05 -7.40
CA THR A 9 11.61 -7.66 -6.89
C THR A 9 12.82 -7.30 -7.76
N ALA A 10 12.68 -7.40 -9.08
CA ALA A 10 13.73 -7.04 -10.04
C ALA A 10 14.08 -5.54 -9.97
N LEU A 11 13.07 -4.66 -9.86
CA LEU A 11 13.28 -3.21 -9.70
C LEU A 11 14.06 -2.90 -8.42
N LEU A 12 13.63 -3.44 -7.28
CA LEU A 12 14.28 -3.22 -5.98
C LEU A 12 15.71 -3.74 -5.95
N ALA A 13 15.96 -4.92 -6.53
CA ALA A 13 17.30 -5.49 -6.65
C ALA A 13 18.19 -4.63 -7.54
N GLY A 14 17.71 -4.22 -8.72
CA GLY A 14 18.44 -3.35 -9.65
C GLY A 14 18.71 -1.94 -9.13
N LEU A 15 17.99 -1.50 -8.09
CA LEU A 15 18.20 -0.24 -7.39
C LEU A 15 19.09 -0.35 -6.15
N GLY A 16 19.48 -1.56 -5.76
CA GLY A 16 20.21 -1.78 -4.50
C GLY A 16 19.38 -1.37 -3.28
N ALA A 17 18.07 -1.61 -3.31
CA ALA A 17 17.15 -1.17 -2.27
C ALA A 17 17.60 -1.64 -0.87
N PRO A 18 17.64 -0.76 0.15
CA PRO A 18 18.01 -1.15 1.50
C PRO A 18 17.12 -2.28 2.04
N ARG A 19 17.70 -3.24 2.77
CA ARG A 19 16.96 -4.41 3.29
C ARG A 19 15.71 -4.02 4.09
N ARG A 20 15.78 -2.90 4.83
CA ARG A 20 14.63 -2.36 5.57
C ARG A 20 13.48 -1.90 4.67
N LEU A 21 13.82 -1.28 3.54
CA LEU A 21 12.82 -0.86 2.55
C LEU A 21 12.14 -2.10 1.96
N VAL A 22 12.92 -3.11 1.56
CA VAL A 22 12.38 -4.36 1.01
C VAL A 22 11.50 -5.09 2.03
N ALA A 23 11.90 -5.12 3.30
CA ALA A 23 11.09 -5.70 4.38
C ALA A 23 9.76 -4.97 4.55
N HIS A 24 9.78 -3.63 4.57
CA HIS A 24 8.57 -2.81 4.66
C HIS A 24 7.62 -3.06 3.48
N LEU A 25 8.13 -2.99 2.24
CA LEU A 25 7.33 -3.18 1.04
C LEU A 25 6.70 -4.58 1.01
N ARG A 26 7.39 -5.60 1.54
CA ARG A 26 6.83 -6.96 1.66
C ARG A 26 5.69 -7.03 2.68
N LEU A 27 5.80 -6.34 3.81
CA LEU A 27 4.74 -6.25 4.81
C LEU A 27 3.50 -5.56 4.24
N VAL A 28 3.68 -4.40 3.59
CA VAL A 28 2.58 -3.65 2.99
C VAL A 28 1.93 -4.43 1.86
N HIS A 29 2.72 -5.11 1.02
CA HIS A 29 2.22 -6.00 -0.03
C HIS A 29 1.36 -7.15 0.52
N ASP A 30 1.79 -7.81 1.60
CA ASP A 30 1.04 -8.90 2.24
C ASP A 30 -0.33 -8.41 2.76
N VAL A 31 -0.35 -7.23 3.35
CA VAL A 31 -1.59 -6.58 3.83
C VAL A 31 -2.49 -6.18 2.67
N ALA A 32 -1.93 -5.59 1.62
CA ALA A 32 -2.67 -5.22 0.42
C ALA A 32 -3.32 -6.45 -0.23
N ALA A 33 -2.61 -7.58 -0.34
CA ALA A 33 -3.17 -8.83 -0.84
C ALA A 33 -4.36 -9.27 0.00
N SER A 34 -4.22 -9.21 1.32
CA SER A 34 -5.30 -9.60 2.23
C SER A 34 -6.53 -8.70 2.15
N ILE A 35 -6.35 -7.39 1.96
CA ILE A 35 -7.46 -6.45 1.76
C ILE A 35 -8.15 -6.72 0.42
N VAL A 36 -7.40 -6.95 -0.66
CA VAL A 36 -7.98 -7.21 -1.99
C VAL A 36 -8.69 -8.55 -2.04
N ASP A 37 -8.16 -9.59 -1.38
CA ASP A 37 -8.83 -10.89 -1.28
C ASP A 37 -10.16 -10.75 -0.49
N TRP A 38 -10.17 -9.99 0.61
CA TRP A 38 -11.40 -9.67 1.34
C TRP A 38 -12.43 -8.92 0.48
N LEU A 39 -11.99 -7.96 -0.33
CA LEU A 39 -12.88 -7.28 -1.29
C LEU A 39 -13.47 -8.24 -2.30
N GLY A 40 -12.68 -9.17 -2.84
CA GLY A 40 -13.15 -10.19 -3.78
C GLY A 40 -14.26 -11.08 -3.19
N ASP A 41 -14.14 -11.41 -1.91
CA ASP A 41 -15.12 -12.25 -1.21
C ASP A 41 -16.39 -11.47 -0.79
N ASN A 42 -16.26 -10.21 -0.39
CA ASN A 42 -17.34 -9.44 0.26
C ASN A 42 -18.01 -8.40 -0.65
N HIS A 43 -17.31 -7.99 -1.71
CA HIS A 43 -17.72 -7.01 -2.71
C HIS A 43 -17.39 -7.48 -4.15
N PRO A 44 -17.86 -8.66 -4.58
CA PRO A 44 -17.54 -9.25 -5.89
C PRO A 44 -18.02 -8.39 -7.08
N GLU A 45 -18.93 -7.45 -6.86
CA GLU A 45 -19.38 -6.47 -7.84
C GLU A 45 -18.33 -5.43 -8.23
N LEU A 46 -17.27 -5.27 -7.42
CA LEU A 46 -16.20 -4.31 -7.68
C LEU A 46 -15.17 -4.87 -8.66
N VAL A 47 -14.90 -4.08 -9.69
CA VAL A 47 -13.75 -4.31 -10.56
C VAL A 47 -12.55 -3.61 -9.94
N VAL A 48 -11.68 -4.38 -9.27
CA VAL A 48 -10.40 -3.90 -8.73
C VAL A 48 -9.26 -4.52 -9.53
N ASP A 49 -8.33 -3.70 -10.00
CA ASP A 49 -7.08 -4.21 -10.57
C ASP A 49 -6.16 -4.72 -9.46
N ARG A 50 -6.35 -5.98 -9.07
CA ARG A 50 -5.56 -6.66 -8.03
C ARG A 50 -4.07 -6.60 -8.32
N GLU A 51 -3.66 -6.79 -9.57
CA GLU A 51 -2.24 -6.77 -9.94
C GLU A 51 -1.64 -5.37 -9.71
N ALA A 52 -2.37 -4.32 -10.10
CA ALA A 52 -1.94 -2.95 -9.87
C ALA A 52 -1.82 -2.60 -8.38
N VAL A 53 -2.79 -2.99 -7.54
CA VAL A 53 -2.72 -2.76 -6.08
C VAL A 53 -1.50 -3.46 -5.48
N LEU A 54 -1.27 -4.72 -5.86
CA LEU A 54 -0.15 -5.51 -5.34
C LEU A 54 1.21 -4.96 -5.76
N PHE A 55 1.32 -4.52 -7.02
CA PHE A 55 2.51 -3.84 -7.52
C PHE A 55 2.72 -2.48 -6.84
N GLY A 56 1.65 -1.70 -6.70
CA GLY A 56 1.65 -0.41 -6.01
C GLY A 56 2.14 -0.54 -4.58
N ALA A 57 1.55 -1.44 -3.79
CA ALA A 57 1.97 -1.73 -2.43
C ALA A 57 3.46 -2.14 -2.35
N ALA A 58 3.91 -2.97 -3.30
CA ALA A 58 5.29 -3.46 -3.39
C ALA A 58 6.31 -2.40 -3.86
N THR A 59 5.88 -1.22 -4.30
CA THR A 59 6.75 -0.18 -4.87
C THR A 59 6.47 1.25 -4.41
N HIS A 60 5.42 1.50 -3.62
CA HIS A 60 4.97 2.85 -3.27
C HIS A 60 6.09 3.71 -2.66
N ASP A 61 6.94 3.07 -1.86
CA ASP A 61 8.02 3.70 -1.13
C ASP A 61 9.39 3.63 -1.85
N ILE A 62 9.41 3.21 -3.13
CA ILE A 62 10.65 2.95 -3.89
C ILE A 62 11.56 4.18 -4.02
N GLY A 63 11.00 5.39 -3.93
CA GLY A 63 11.78 6.63 -3.91
C GLY A 63 12.72 6.74 -2.70
N LYS A 64 12.51 5.96 -1.64
CA LYS A 64 13.45 5.86 -0.50
C LYS A 64 14.76 5.13 -0.87
N THR A 65 14.88 4.61 -2.09
CA THR A 65 16.18 4.23 -2.66
C THR A 65 17.02 5.45 -3.07
N VAL A 66 16.37 6.58 -3.34
CA VAL A 66 17.01 7.87 -3.67
C VAL A 66 17.12 8.74 -2.43
N HIS A 67 16.05 8.81 -1.63
CA HIS A 67 15.96 9.58 -0.38
C HIS A 67 16.04 8.66 0.84
N VAL A 68 17.19 8.00 1.01
CA VAL A 68 17.44 6.96 2.03
C VAL A 68 17.22 7.47 3.46
N GLU A 69 17.47 8.75 3.70
CA GLU A 69 17.21 9.44 4.97
C GLU A 69 15.75 9.32 5.44
N GLU A 70 14.80 9.23 4.49
CA GLU A 70 13.36 9.10 4.77
C GLU A 70 12.94 7.67 5.19
N LEU A 71 13.89 6.73 5.31
CA LEU A 71 13.66 5.44 5.97
C LEU A 71 13.55 5.56 7.51
N SER A 72 14.09 6.64 8.09
CA SER A 72 14.08 6.93 9.53
C SER A 72 13.52 8.29 9.89
N ALA A 73 13.65 9.27 8.99
CA ALA A 73 13.18 10.63 9.22
C ALA A 73 11.84 10.85 8.49
N PRO A 74 10.99 11.75 9.00
CA PRO A 74 9.84 12.23 8.23
C PRO A 74 10.29 12.85 6.91
N GLY A 75 9.46 12.73 5.88
CA GLY A 75 9.69 13.35 4.58
C GLY A 75 8.75 12.81 3.51
N THR A 76 8.62 13.56 2.41
CA THR A 76 7.73 13.24 1.28
C THR A 76 8.46 13.31 -0.06
N ARG A 77 9.78 13.55 -0.08
CA ARG A 77 10.52 13.66 -1.36
C ARG A 77 10.59 12.33 -2.09
N HIS A 78 10.54 11.21 -1.35
CA HIS A 78 10.47 9.88 -1.94
C HIS A 78 9.24 9.69 -2.84
N GLU A 79 8.13 10.40 -2.63
CA GLU A 79 6.90 10.21 -3.42
C GLU A 79 7.15 10.60 -4.88
N ALA A 80 7.50 11.87 -5.11
CA ALA A 80 7.79 12.37 -6.45
C ALA A 80 9.06 11.74 -7.06
N ALA A 81 10.05 11.39 -6.25
CA ALA A 81 11.24 10.69 -6.73
C ALA A 81 10.94 9.26 -7.17
N GLY A 82 10.12 8.52 -6.41
CA GLY A 82 9.73 7.15 -6.69
C GLY A 82 8.89 7.05 -7.97
N HIS A 83 7.92 7.95 -8.15
CA HIS A 83 7.13 8.04 -9.37
C HIS A 83 8.01 8.25 -10.62
N ARG A 84 8.88 9.28 -10.61
CA ARG A 84 9.82 9.53 -11.71
C ARG A 84 10.78 8.35 -11.94
N LEU A 85 11.22 7.70 -10.86
CA LEU A 85 12.12 6.56 -10.94
C LEU A 85 11.45 5.38 -11.66
N LEU A 86 10.22 5.02 -11.28
CA LEU A 86 9.45 3.95 -11.93
C LEU A 86 9.25 4.23 -13.42
N LEU A 87 8.84 5.46 -13.78
CA LEU A 87 8.70 5.88 -15.17
C LEU A 87 10.01 5.75 -15.96
N SER A 88 11.14 6.17 -15.36
CA SER A 88 12.47 6.04 -15.99
C SER A 88 12.89 4.59 -16.24
N ARG A 89 12.26 3.63 -15.56
CA ARG A 89 12.46 2.18 -15.72
C ARG A 89 11.44 1.52 -16.64
N GLY A 90 10.61 2.32 -17.31
CA GLY A 90 9.61 1.83 -18.27
C GLY A 90 8.34 1.28 -17.61
N VAL A 91 8.15 1.49 -16.31
CA VAL A 91 6.89 1.16 -15.63
C VAL A 91 5.81 2.12 -16.14
N PRO A 92 4.64 1.63 -16.59
CA PRO A 92 3.59 2.50 -17.11
C PRO A 92 2.99 3.37 -16.00
N GLU A 93 2.49 4.56 -16.36
CA GLU A 93 1.89 5.53 -15.42
C GLU A 93 0.83 4.91 -14.52
N ARG A 94 0.00 4.02 -15.08
CA ARG A 94 -1.06 3.31 -14.33
C ARG A 94 -0.52 2.53 -13.11
N LEU A 95 0.75 2.17 -13.09
CA LEU A 95 1.41 1.49 -11.98
C LEU A 95 2.35 2.44 -11.22
N ALA A 96 3.05 3.33 -11.94
CA ALA A 96 4.01 4.23 -11.32
C ALA A 96 3.35 5.23 -10.37
N ARG A 97 2.09 5.63 -10.63
CA ARG A 97 1.38 6.65 -9.86
C ARG A 97 1.30 6.35 -8.36
N PHE A 98 1.23 5.07 -7.97
CA PHE A 98 1.12 4.67 -6.56
C PHE A 98 2.28 5.19 -5.69
N ALA A 99 3.48 5.35 -6.28
CA ALA A 99 4.59 5.94 -5.57
C ALA A 99 4.37 7.42 -5.24
N GLY A 100 3.62 8.15 -6.07
CA GLY A 100 3.28 9.56 -5.86
C GLY A 100 1.97 9.81 -5.11
N THR A 101 1.02 8.87 -5.12
CA THR A 101 -0.35 9.09 -4.59
C THR A 101 -0.57 8.57 -3.18
N HIS A 102 0.25 7.62 -2.70
CA HIS A 102 -0.01 6.91 -1.42
C HIS A 102 0.00 7.80 -0.16
N GLY A 103 0.67 8.97 -0.21
CA GLY A 103 0.67 9.98 0.85
C GLY A 103 -0.40 11.06 0.69
N SER A 104 -1.07 11.11 -0.47
CA SER A 104 -1.96 12.21 -0.91
C SER A 104 -3.32 11.70 -1.41
N TRP A 105 -4.00 10.89 -0.60
CA TRP A 105 -5.26 10.22 -0.96
C TRP A 105 -6.48 11.14 -1.18
N SER A 106 -6.35 12.45 -0.93
CA SER A 106 -7.39 13.46 -1.23
C SER A 106 -7.15 14.22 -2.55
N ALA A 107 -6.07 13.90 -3.26
CA ALA A 107 -5.77 14.53 -4.54
C ALA A 107 -6.78 14.16 -5.64
N GLU A 108 -6.88 15.01 -6.65
CA GLU A 108 -7.66 14.71 -7.85
C GLU A 108 -7.08 13.50 -8.60
N GLY A 109 -7.96 12.64 -9.13
CA GLY A 109 -7.56 11.44 -9.88
C GLY A 109 -7.12 10.25 -9.02
N VAL A 110 -7.29 10.29 -7.70
CA VAL A 110 -7.05 9.15 -6.81
C VAL A 110 -8.16 8.11 -7.00
N GLU A 111 -7.81 6.94 -7.56
CA GLU A 111 -8.73 5.82 -7.81
C GLU A 111 -8.79 4.85 -6.61
N LEU A 112 -9.69 3.85 -6.65
CA LEU A 112 -9.90 2.94 -5.51
C LEU A 112 -8.61 2.20 -5.18
N GLU A 113 -7.90 1.73 -6.19
CA GLU A 113 -6.60 1.07 -6.05
C GLU A 113 -5.58 1.93 -5.29
N ASP A 114 -5.56 3.24 -5.52
CA ASP A 114 -4.66 4.17 -4.84
C ASP A 114 -4.99 4.28 -3.34
N LEU A 115 -6.29 4.28 -2.99
CA LEU A 115 -6.73 4.23 -1.60
C LEU A 115 -6.37 2.90 -0.93
N LEU A 116 -6.47 1.78 -1.64
CA LEU A 116 -6.13 0.45 -1.10
C LEU A 116 -4.63 0.33 -0.80
N VAL A 117 -3.77 0.86 -1.67
CA VAL A 117 -2.32 0.94 -1.41
C VAL A 117 -2.05 1.81 -0.18
N SER A 118 -2.68 2.99 -0.11
CA SER A 118 -2.55 3.90 1.02
C SER A 118 -3.02 3.24 2.33
N LEU A 119 -4.15 2.53 2.29
CA LEU A 119 -4.73 1.85 3.45
C LEU A 119 -3.81 0.75 3.96
N ALA A 120 -3.25 -0.07 3.05
CA ALA A 120 -2.29 -1.10 3.41
C ALA A 120 -1.03 -0.52 4.10
N ASP A 121 -0.52 0.63 3.64
CA ASP A 121 0.61 1.33 4.27
C ASP A 121 0.30 1.86 5.68
N LYS A 122 -0.96 2.11 6.03
CA LYS A 122 -1.33 2.47 7.41
C LYS A 122 -1.55 1.23 8.26
N VAL A 123 -2.36 0.30 7.75
CA VAL A 123 -2.86 -0.84 8.52
C VAL A 123 -1.79 -1.89 8.80
N TRP A 124 -0.67 -1.94 8.04
CA TRP A 124 0.40 -2.91 8.33
C TRP A 124 0.97 -2.82 9.75
N LYS A 125 0.84 -1.65 10.38
CA LYS A 125 1.24 -1.36 11.77
C LYS A 125 0.04 -0.97 12.65
N ALA A 126 -1.16 -1.45 12.31
CA ALA A 126 -2.42 -1.12 12.97
C ALA A 126 -2.80 0.38 13.01
N GLN A 127 -2.25 1.21 12.11
CA GLN A 127 -2.66 2.61 12.06
C GLN A 127 -4.00 2.72 11.33
N ARG A 128 -5.00 3.27 12.05
CA ARG A 128 -6.32 3.64 11.51
C ARG A 128 -6.33 5.09 11.05
N VAL A 129 -7.03 5.39 9.96
CA VAL A 129 -7.11 6.73 9.37
C VAL A 129 -8.53 6.98 8.87
N ASP A 130 -9.35 7.60 9.72
CA ASP A 130 -10.79 7.79 9.50
C ASP A 130 -11.14 8.42 8.14
N ASP A 131 -10.39 9.44 7.71
CA ASP A 131 -10.65 10.10 6.44
C ASP A 131 -10.38 9.20 5.22
N LEU A 132 -9.34 8.36 5.29
CA LEU A 132 -9.02 7.40 4.24
C LEU A 132 -10.03 6.24 4.22
N GLU A 133 -10.36 5.72 5.40
CA GLU A 133 -11.34 4.65 5.55
C GLU A 133 -12.72 5.10 5.05
N ARG A 134 -13.14 6.33 5.37
CA ARG A 134 -14.39 6.91 4.86
C ARG A 134 -14.43 6.99 3.33
N LEU A 135 -13.33 7.41 2.68
CA LEU A 135 -13.26 7.45 1.21
C LEU A 135 -13.44 6.07 0.58
N ILE A 136 -12.91 5.02 1.23
CA ILE A 136 -13.07 3.64 0.77
C ILE A 136 -14.52 3.20 0.98
N VAL A 137 -15.07 3.37 2.18
CA VAL A 137 -16.47 3.03 2.49
C VAL A 137 -17.44 3.67 1.51
N ASP A 138 -17.26 4.96 1.21
CA ASP A 138 -18.10 5.69 0.27
C ASP A 138 -18.06 5.07 -1.15
N ARG A 139 -16.90 4.60 -1.61
CA ARG A 139 -16.75 3.96 -2.92
C ARG A 139 -17.37 2.56 -2.95
N LEU A 140 -17.12 1.77 -1.92
CA LEU A 140 -17.67 0.44 -1.76
C LEU A 140 -19.21 0.50 -1.70
N ALA A 141 -19.77 1.37 -0.86
CA ALA A 141 -21.22 1.54 -0.70
C ALA A 141 -21.90 1.99 -2.00
N ARG A 142 -21.29 2.93 -2.74
CA ARG A 142 -21.81 3.38 -4.04
C ARG A 142 -21.83 2.25 -5.08
N ALA A 143 -20.79 1.42 -5.12
CA ALA A 143 -20.71 0.33 -6.08
C ALA A 143 -21.66 -0.83 -5.74
N SER A 144 -21.80 -1.15 -4.45
CA SER A 144 -22.61 -2.26 -3.98
C SER A 144 -24.09 -1.91 -3.80
N GLY A 145 -24.43 -0.62 -3.75
CA GLY A 145 -25.76 -0.13 -3.37
C GLY A 145 -26.13 -0.43 -1.91
N ARG A 146 -25.14 -0.76 -1.07
CA ARG A 146 -25.35 -1.06 0.37
C ARG A 146 -25.29 0.24 1.18
N GLU A 147 -25.83 0.20 2.39
CA GLU A 147 -25.74 1.33 3.29
C GLU A 147 -24.27 1.53 3.78
N PRO A 148 -23.77 2.78 3.87
CA PRO A 148 -22.38 3.03 4.27
C PRO A 148 -21.98 2.42 5.61
N TRP A 149 -22.91 2.33 6.57
CA TRP A 149 -22.64 1.75 7.89
C TRP A 149 -22.42 0.22 7.83
N GLU A 150 -23.11 -0.50 6.94
CA GLU A 150 -22.90 -1.95 6.76
C GLU A 150 -21.51 -2.21 6.18
N VAL A 151 -21.14 -1.41 5.17
CA VAL A 151 -19.82 -1.48 4.53
C VAL A 151 -18.71 -1.14 5.53
N PHE A 152 -18.91 -0.10 6.34
CA PHE A 152 -17.98 0.29 7.39
C PHE A 152 -17.74 -0.84 8.39
N LEU A 153 -18.81 -1.51 8.87
CA LEU A 153 -18.65 -2.64 9.80
C LEU A 153 -17.78 -3.76 9.21
N GLY A 154 -18.03 -4.15 7.97
CA GLY A 154 -17.24 -5.18 7.30
C GLY A 154 -15.77 -4.78 7.12
N LEU A 155 -15.52 -3.51 6.75
CA LEU A 155 -14.16 -2.98 6.65
C LEU A 155 -13.50 -2.94 8.03
N ASP A 156 -14.19 -2.44 9.05
CA ASP A 156 -13.67 -2.32 10.42
C ASP A 156 -13.27 -3.68 11.00
N ASP A 157 -14.10 -4.70 10.83
CA ASP A 157 -13.78 -6.08 11.22
C ASP A 157 -12.51 -6.56 10.53
N ARG A 158 -12.36 -6.31 9.22
CA ARG A 158 -11.16 -6.69 8.46
C ARG A 158 -9.92 -5.95 8.94
N LEU A 159 -10.02 -4.65 9.17
CA LEU A 159 -8.90 -3.81 9.60
C LEU A 159 -8.50 -4.13 11.05
N THR A 160 -9.45 -4.50 11.90
CA THR A 160 -9.21 -4.97 13.26
C THR A 160 -8.46 -6.29 13.26
N ALA A 161 -8.92 -7.28 12.49
CA ALA A 161 -8.22 -8.56 12.36
C ALA A 161 -6.80 -8.40 11.81
N LEU A 162 -6.60 -7.50 10.84
CA LEU A 162 -5.26 -7.14 10.40
C LEU A 162 -4.46 -6.48 11.52
N GLY A 163 -5.06 -5.59 12.30
CA GLY A 163 -4.42 -4.89 13.42
C GLY A 163 -3.86 -5.83 14.48
N ASP A 164 -4.56 -6.93 14.78
CA ASP A 164 -4.15 -7.94 15.75
C ASP A 164 -2.80 -8.61 15.39
N GLU A 165 -2.43 -8.62 14.11
CA GLU A 165 -1.16 -9.16 13.60
C GLU A 165 -0.05 -8.08 13.48
N ALA A 166 -0.27 -6.85 13.94
CA ALA A 166 0.69 -5.74 13.79
C ALA A 166 2.00 -5.95 14.55
N ASP A 167 1.94 -6.49 15.77
CA ASP A 167 3.14 -6.69 16.60
C ASP A 167 4.13 -7.66 15.95
N GLU A 168 3.64 -8.73 15.31
CA GLU A 168 4.49 -9.68 14.58
C GLU A 168 5.15 -9.04 13.36
N ARG A 169 4.39 -8.21 12.60
CA ARG A 169 4.89 -7.47 11.44
C ARG A 169 5.93 -6.41 11.85
N LEU A 170 5.71 -5.72 12.97
CA LEU A 170 6.67 -4.78 13.55
C LEU A 170 7.94 -5.49 14.01
N ALA A 171 7.82 -6.63 14.68
CA ALA A 171 8.96 -7.45 15.06
C ALA A 171 9.77 -7.92 13.84
N PHE A 172 9.09 -8.33 12.76
CA PHE A 172 9.74 -8.65 11.49
C PHE A 172 10.50 -7.44 10.93
N GLN A 173 9.87 -6.27 10.83
CA GLN A 173 10.51 -5.04 10.35
C GLN A 173 11.75 -4.66 11.19
N ASN A 174 11.70 -4.87 12.49
CA ASN A 174 12.79 -4.56 13.41
C ASN A 174 14.03 -5.47 13.22
N ASN A 175 13.87 -6.66 12.65
CA ASN A 175 15.00 -7.52 12.23
C ASN A 175 15.75 -6.97 11.00
N HIS A 176 15.28 -5.87 10.41
CA HIS A 176 15.90 -5.15 9.30
C HIS A 176 16.19 -3.69 9.69
N PRO A 177 17.18 -3.43 10.56
CA PRO A 177 17.53 -2.06 10.96
C PRO A 177 18.22 -1.29 9.82
N ILE A 178 18.10 0.04 9.83
CA ILE A 178 18.70 0.94 8.82
C ILE A 178 20.23 0.92 8.89
N ARG A 179 20.76 0.81 10.11
CA ARG A 179 22.17 0.66 10.42
C ARG A 179 22.32 -0.60 11.28
N ARG A 180 23.38 -1.38 11.04
CA ARG A 180 23.80 -2.44 11.98
C ARG A 180 24.43 -1.82 13.21
#